data_AF-A0A7S3A9W6-F1
#
_entry.id   AF-A0A7S3A9W6-F1
#
_cell.length_a   1.000
_cell.length_b   1.000
_cell.length_c   1.000
_cell.angle_alpha   90.00
_cell.angle_beta   90.00
_cell.angle_gamma   90.00
#
_symmetry.space_group_name_H-M   'P 1'
#
loop_
_entity.id
_entity.type
_entity.pdbx_description
1 polymer ?
#
loop_
_entity_poly.entity_id
_entity_poly.type
_entity_poly.pdbx_seq_one_letter_code
_entity_poly.pdbx_strand_id
1 'polypeptide(L)'
;MLDSSSLALKKDHESRPVWVSADGRIILETFSSVYKEAYDFLVAIAEPVSRPELVHEYRLTPYSLYAAVSVGLEADNIISVLTKLCKTTLPPNIVDFIRDSTKTYGKAKLVLQKGKYLVQSADTEVLKTLLSNKVIRAARIVKSNPGDGEKEDGLMSTVNTEQDAKFTFAGGETAVNDQTTLNALQKALDDDDDDEEESRQTLNDKKVFSFEVAGEQVEHVKRVCIELDYPLMEEYDFRNDSVNKSVDMDLKPIAKIRPYQEKSLAKMFGNGRARSGVIVLPCGAGKSLTGVTAACTIRKPTLCLCTSSVSVEQWRYQFSLWSTKPRDEVGRFAAGGEKGKNIFSGVLVTTYSMIAHSGKRAVETQKMLDRIKDTEWGLILLDEVHVVPANMFRKVLGVIKAHCKLGLTATLLREDQKIGDINFLIGPKLYEANW
;
A
#
# COMPACT_ATOMS: atom_id res chain seq x y z
N MET A 1 -6.79 5.94 -35.14
CA MET A 1 -6.18 7.26 -34.97
C MET A 1 -7.15 8.06 -34.13
N LEU A 2 -6.81 8.42 -32.89
CA LEU A 2 -7.68 9.26 -32.07
C LEU A 2 -7.58 10.68 -32.61
N ASP A 3 -8.70 11.22 -33.07
CA ASP A 3 -8.80 12.62 -33.48
C ASP A 3 -9.10 13.46 -32.25
N SER A 4 -8.07 14.14 -31.72
CA SER A 4 -8.16 15.03 -30.56
C SER A 4 -8.42 16.49 -30.95
N SER A 5 -8.79 16.77 -32.22
CA SER A 5 -9.03 18.13 -32.73
C SER A 5 -10.15 18.88 -32.01
N SER A 6 -11.04 18.18 -31.30
CA SER A 6 -12.13 18.76 -30.50
C SER A 6 -11.68 19.30 -29.12
N LEU A 7 -10.44 19.08 -28.71
CA LEU A 7 -9.94 19.54 -27.42
C LEU A 7 -9.58 21.03 -27.50
N ALA A 8 -10.43 21.88 -26.89
CA ALA A 8 -10.19 23.30 -26.83
C ALA A 8 -8.99 23.62 -25.92
N LEU A 9 -8.05 24.40 -26.44
CA LEU A 9 -6.92 24.92 -25.70
C LEU A 9 -7.38 26.03 -24.75
N LYS A 10 -6.94 26.00 -23.50
CA LYS A 10 -7.22 27.08 -22.54
C LYS A 10 -6.36 28.30 -22.84
N LYS A 11 -6.80 29.48 -22.41
CA LYS A 11 -6.09 30.75 -22.65
C LYS A 11 -4.70 30.79 -21.99
N ASP A 12 -4.53 30.08 -20.89
CA ASP A 12 -3.32 29.99 -20.08
C ASP A 12 -2.58 28.65 -20.31
N HIS A 13 -2.62 28.12 -21.52
CA HIS A 13 -2.00 26.83 -21.84
C HIS A 13 -0.47 26.82 -21.67
N GLU A 14 0.19 27.97 -21.71
CA GLU A 14 1.66 28.05 -21.57
C GLU A 14 2.13 27.75 -20.14
N SER A 15 1.33 28.09 -19.12
CA SER A 15 1.66 27.85 -17.71
C SER A 15 1.26 26.45 -17.23
N ARG A 16 0.57 25.67 -18.05
CA ARG A 16 0.03 24.34 -17.71
C ARG A 16 0.89 23.23 -18.33
N PRO A 17 1.38 22.23 -17.59
CA PRO A 17 2.34 21.26 -18.13
C PRO A 17 1.72 19.98 -18.70
N VAL A 18 0.40 19.76 -18.57
CA VAL A 18 -0.22 18.46 -18.84
C VAL A 18 -1.12 18.48 -20.07
N TRP A 19 -1.07 17.42 -20.87
CA TRP A 19 -2.09 17.08 -21.88
C TRP A 19 -2.78 15.79 -21.50
N VAL A 20 -4.11 15.75 -21.63
CA VAL A 20 -4.90 14.53 -21.38
C VAL A 20 -5.70 14.17 -22.62
N SER A 21 -5.49 12.95 -23.10
CA SER A 21 -6.21 12.37 -24.22
C SER A 21 -7.44 11.59 -23.74
N ALA A 22 -8.44 11.45 -24.62
CA ALA A 22 -9.67 10.72 -24.31
C ALA A 22 -9.46 9.21 -24.03
N ASP A 23 -8.32 8.63 -24.42
CA ASP A 23 -7.97 7.23 -24.15
C ASP A 23 -7.25 7.01 -22.81
N GLY A 24 -7.10 8.07 -22.00
CA GLY A 24 -6.44 8.03 -20.70
C GLY A 24 -4.93 8.20 -20.76
N ARG A 25 -4.37 8.50 -21.94
CA ARG A 25 -2.96 8.89 -22.08
C ARG A 25 -2.77 10.32 -21.54
N ILE A 26 -1.72 10.49 -20.75
CA ILE A 26 -1.32 11.77 -20.18
C ILE A 26 0.11 12.09 -20.65
N ILE A 27 0.33 13.31 -21.12
CA ILE A 27 1.66 13.83 -21.46
C ILE A 27 2.01 14.93 -20.45
N LEU A 28 3.23 14.89 -19.91
CA LEU A 28 3.76 15.86 -18.97
C LEU A 28 5.03 16.50 -19.52
N GLU A 29 5.04 17.82 -19.58
CA GLU A 29 6.19 18.63 -19.98
C GLU A 29 7.13 18.86 -18.77
N THR A 30 8.40 18.42 -18.87
CA THR A 30 9.35 18.49 -17.75
C THR A 30 9.98 19.87 -17.55
N PHE A 31 9.89 20.73 -18.56
CA PHE A 31 10.47 22.07 -18.61
C PHE A 31 9.56 23.16 -18.04
N SER A 32 8.38 22.81 -17.54
CA SER A 32 7.47 23.76 -16.89
C SER A 32 7.91 24.09 -15.46
N SER A 33 7.65 25.31 -14.99
CA SER A 33 7.93 25.73 -13.62
C SER A 33 7.18 24.91 -12.56
N VAL A 34 6.00 24.38 -12.90
CA VAL A 34 5.14 23.56 -12.05
C VAL A 34 5.32 22.05 -12.29
N TYR A 35 6.42 21.65 -12.95
CA TYR A 35 6.71 20.25 -13.26
C TYR A 35 6.77 19.39 -12.00
N LYS A 36 7.40 19.85 -10.92
CA LYS A 36 7.65 19.03 -9.73
C LYS A 36 6.33 18.62 -9.07
N GLU A 37 5.40 19.56 -8.98
CA GLU A 37 4.07 19.40 -8.45
C GLU A 37 3.22 18.48 -9.34
N ALA A 38 3.24 18.73 -10.65
CA ALA A 38 2.52 17.90 -11.62
C ALA A 38 3.05 16.46 -11.66
N TYR A 39 4.36 16.29 -11.56
CA TYR A 39 5.04 14.99 -11.46
C TYR A 39 4.59 14.23 -10.22
N ASP A 40 4.66 14.86 -9.04
CA ASP A 40 4.29 14.24 -7.78
C ASP A 40 2.82 13.81 -7.77
N PHE A 41 1.94 14.62 -8.37
CA PHE A 41 0.53 14.30 -8.56
C PHE A 41 0.33 13.12 -9.52
N LEU A 42 0.95 13.14 -10.71
CA LEU A 42 0.79 12.08 -11.71
C LEU A 42 1.36 10.74 -11.24
N VAL A 43 2.44 10.74 -10.45
CA VAL A 43 2.96 9.50 -9.83
C VAL A 43 1.95 8.87 -8.88
N ALA A 44 1.09 9.67 -8.23
CA ALA A 44 0.06 9.17 -7.33
C ALA A 44 -1.17 8.60 -8.06
N ILE A 45 -1.52 9.14 -9.24
CA ILE A 45 -2.78 8.81 -9.93
C ILE A 45 -2.64 8.00 -11.23
N ALA A 46 -1.44 7.93 -11.80
CA ALA A 46 -1.19 7.34 -13.11
C ALA A 46 0.02 6.39 -13.12
N GLU A 47 0.07 5.52 -14.12
CA GLU A 47 1.22 4.64 -14.38
C GLU A 47 2.15 5.27 -15.42
N PRO A 48 3.48 5.31 -15.17
CA PRO A 48 4.42 5.82 -16.16
C PRO A 48 4.56 4.83 -17.33
N VAL A 49 4.52 5.36 -18.55
CA VAL A 49 4.77 4.61 -19.80
C VAL A 49 6.18 4.89 -20.30
N SER A 50 6.57 6.17 -20.34
CA SER A 50 7.88 6.62 -20.81
C SER A 50 8.32 7.88 -20.06
N ARG A 51 9.62 8.01 -19.76
CA ARG A 51 10.20 9.17 -19.04
C ARG A 51 11.51 9.64 -19.69
N PRO A 52 11.48 10.17 -20.92
CA PRO A 52 12.63 10.84 -21.52
C PRO A 52 12.81 12.24 -20.90
N GLU A 53 13.95 12.87 -21.16
CA GLU A 53 14.37 14.12 -20.51
C GLU A 53 13.34 15.28 -20.59
N LEU A 54 12.62 15.41 -21.72
CA LEU A 54 11.78 16.58 -22.00
C LEU A 54 10.27 16.36 -21.81
N VAL A 55 9.79 15.15 -22.08
CA VAL A 55 8.34 14.88 -22.18
C VAL A 55 8.01 13.50 -21.65
N HIS A 56 7.38 13.43 -20.49
CA HIS A 56 6.96 12.16 -19.89
C HIS A 56 5.59 11.73 -20.42
N GLU A 57 5.40 10.42 -20.54
CA GLU A 57 4.13 9.78 -20.89
C GLU A 57 3.65 8.94 -19.73
N TYR A 58 2.40 9.15 -19.32
CA TYR A 58 1.69 8.40 -18.30
C TYR A 58 0.37 7.87 -18.85
N ARG A 59 -0.21 6.90 -18.15
CA ARG A 59 -1.50 6.31 -18.48
C ARG A 59 -2.36 6.19 -17.23
N LEU A 60 -3.59 6.68 -17.32
CA LEU A 60 -4.63 6.39 -16.33
C LEU A 60 -5.11 4.96 -16.53
N THR A 61 -5.05 4.19 -15.45
CA THR A 61 -5.61 2.84 -15.39
C THR A 61 -6.57 2.79 -14.20
N PRO A 62 -7.53 1.85 -14.18
CA PRO A 62 -8.35 1.66 -12.99
C PRO A 62 -7.46 1.39 -11.77
N TYR A 63 -6.42 0.56 -11.92
CA TYR A 63 -5.47 0.22 -10.85
C TYR A 63 -4.71 1.43 -10.29
N SER A 64 -4.30 2.37 -11.13
CA SER A 64 -3.59 3.58 -10.69
C SER A 64 -4.52 4.49 -9.88
N LEU A 65 -5.78 4.62 -10.30
CA LEU A 65 -6.80 5.36 -9.55
C LEU A 65 -7.17 4.66 -8.24
N TYR A 66 -7.19 3.33 -8.21
CA TYR A 66 -7.42 2.57 -6.98
C TYR A 66 -6.31 2.83 -5.96
N ALA A 67 -5.05 2.88 -6.41
CA ALA A 67 -3.93 3.24 -5.57
C ALA A 67 -4.05 4.68 -5.04
N ALA A 68 -4.47 5.62 -5.89
CA ALA A 68 -4.71 7.01 -5.50
C ALA A 68 -5.76 7.13 -4.37
N VAL A 69 -6.93 6.50 -4.53
CA VAL A 69 -7.99 6.53 -3.51
C VAL A 69 -7.55 5.84 -2.23
N SER A 70 -6.76 4.76 -2.35
CA SER A 70 -6.19 4.06 -1.20
C SER A 70 -5.26 4.95 -0.36
N VAL A 71 -4.59 5.91 -1.00
CA VAL A 71 -3.76 6.92 -0.32
C VAL A 71 -4.62 7.99 0.36
N GLY A 72 -5.88 8.16 -0.07
CA GLY A 72 -6.83 9.13 0.48
C GLY A 72 -7.27 10.20 -0.52
N LEU A 73 -6.93 10.07 -1.80
CA LEU A 73 -7.30 11.04 -2.82
C LEU A 73 -8.77 10.85 -3.23
N GLU A 74 -9.56 11.92 -3.07
CA GLU A 74 -10.97 11.93 -3.49
C GLU A 74 -11.09 12.20 -5.00
N ALA A 75 -12.14 11.65 -5.62
CA ALA A 75 -12.38 11.73 -7.06
C ALA A 75 -12.41 13.18 -7.57
N ASP A 76 -13.17 14.04 -6.87
CA ASP A 76 -13.33 15.43 -7.26
C ASP A 76 -12.03 16.23 -7.09
N ASN A 77 -11.20 15.89 -6.11
CA ASN A 77 -9.86 16.48 -5.95
C ASN A 77 -8.94 16.08 -7.12
N ILE A 78 -8.98 14.81 -7.55
CA ILE A 78 -8.22 14.33 -8.71
C ILE A 78 -8.66 15.09 -9.97
N ILE A 79 -9.97 15.21 -10.19
CA ILE A 79 -10.54 15.91 -11.36
C ILE A 79 -10.19 17.39 -11.34
N SER A 80 -10.30 18.05 -10.18
CA SER A 80 -9.98 19.47 -9.99
C SER A 80 -8.52 19.75 -10.32
N VAL A 81 -7.58 18.99 -9.73
CA VAL A 81 -6.15 19.19 -9.96
C VAL A 81 -5.76 18.86 -11.39
N LEU A 82 -6.30 17.77 -11.97
CA LEU A 82 -6.04 17.45 -13.38
C LEU A 82 -6.59 18.53 -14.30
N THR A 83 -7.74 19.12 -13.98
CA THR A 83 -8.30 20.26 -14.70
C THR A 83 -7.42 21.51 -14.54
N LYS A 84 -6.83 21.77 -13.37
CA LYS A 84 -5.87 22.87 -13.16
C LYS A 84 -4.56 22.65 -13.93
N LEU A 85 -4.06 21.43 -14.02
CA LEU A 85 -2.78 21.15 -14.71
C LEU A 85 -2.90 20.97 -16.24
N CYS A 86 -4.09 20.65 -16.75
CA CYS A 86 -4.29 20.32 -18.16
C CYS A 86 -4.40 21.57 -19.06
N LYS A 87 -3.58 21.64 -20.12
CA LYS A 87 -3.60 22.70 -21.14
C LYS A 87 -4.91 22.77 -21.91
N THR A 88 -5.56 21.63 -22.12
CA THR A 88 -6.85 21.51 -22.80
C THR A 88 -7.98 21.34 -21.80
N THR A 89 -9.22 21.49 -22.28
CA THR A 89 -10.40 21.03 -21.54
C THR A 89 -10.31 19.52 -21.30
N LEU A 90 -10.53 19.10 -20.06
CA LEU A 90 -10.49 17.68 -19.70
C LEU A 90 -11.64 16.94 -20.42
N PRO A 91 -11.37 15.83 -21.13
CA PRO A 91 -12.41 15.09 -21.81
C PRO A 91 -13.46 14.55 -20.81
N PRO A 92 -14.78 14.66 -21.11
CA PRO A 92 -15.83 14.24 -20.18
C PRO A 92 -15.76 12.75 -19.88
N ASN A 93 -15.38 11.92 -20.85
CA ASN A 93 -15.22 10.49 -20.66
C ASN A 93 -14.09 10.14 -19.66
N ILE A 94 -13.07 11.00 -19.50
CA ILE A 94 -12.04 10.83 -18.46
C ILE A 94 -12.59 11.20 -17.08
N VAL A 95 -13.44 12.23 -17.00
CA VAL A 95 -14.12 12.60 -15.75
C VAL A 95 -15.02 11.46 -15.28
N ASP A 96 -15.83 10.90 -16.18
CA ASP A 96 -16.69 9.76 -15.89
C ASP A 96 -15.87 8.53 -15.51
N PHE A 97 -14.80 8.24 -16.25
CA PHE A 97 -13.89 7.14 -15.92
C PHE A 97 -13.26 7.27 -14.53
N ILE A 98 -12.84 8.48 -14.13
CA ILE A 98 -12.30 8.72 -12.79
C ILE A 98 -13.39 8.51 -11.74
N ARG A 99 -14.59 9.06 -11.93
CA ARG A 99 -15.71 8.90 -10.97
C ARG A 99 -16.13 7.44 -10.81
N ASP A 100 -16.28 6.73 -11.91
CA ASP A 100 -16.69 5.32 -11.90
C ASP A 100 -15.64 4.45 -11.22
N SER A 101 -14.35 4.65 -11.55
CA SER A 101 -13.25 3.88 -10.96
C SER A 101 -13.05 4.18 -9.47
N THR A 102 -13.42 5.36 -9.00
CA THR A 102 -13.20 5.78 -7.60
C THR A 102 -14.43 5.61 -6.70
N LYS A 103 -15.60 5.31 -7.27
CA LYS A 103 -16.87 5.16 -6.54
C LYS A 103 -16.84 3.98 -5.58
N THR A 104 -16.35 2.83 -6.05
CA THR A 104 -16.40 1.55 -5.32
C THR A 104 -15.11 1.27 -4.54
N TYR A 105 -13.99 1.79 -5.02
CA TYR A 105 -12.66 1.52 -4.48
C TYR A 105 -12.30 2.39 -3.27
N GLY A 106 -11.54 1.80 -2.33
CA GLY A 106 -11.10 2.47 -1.10
C GLY A 106 -12.22 2.75 -0.07
N LYS A 107 -13.47 2.39 -0.38
CA LYS A 107 -14.61 2.54 0.53
C LYS A 107 -14.64 1.47 1.63
N ALA A 108 -14.09 0.29 1.38
CA ALA A 108 -14.05 -0.80 2.33
C ALA A 108 -12.61 -1.21 2.66
N LYS A 109 -12.36 -1.46 3.94
CA LYS A 109 -11.05 -1.83 4.49
C LYS A 109 -11.15 -3.13 5.25
N LEU A 110 -10.18 -4.01 5.10
CA LEU A 110 -9.97 -5.13 5.99
C LEU A 110 -8.88 -4.75 6.99
N VAL A 111 -9.28 -4.54 8.23
CA VAL A 111 -8.40 -4.10 9.31
C VAL A 111 -8.18 -5.27 10.25
N LEU A 112 -6.92 -5.62 10.48
CA LEU A 112 -6.59 -6.51 11.58
C LEU A 112 -6.29 -5.68 12.83
N GLN A 113 -7.16 -5.81 13.83
CA GLN A 113 -7.04 -5.09 15.10
C GLN A 113 -7.28 -6.04 16.27
N LYS A 114 -6.36 -6.06 17.25
CA LYS A 114 -6.43 -6.93 18.44
C LYS A 114 -6.66 -8.42 18.09
N GLY A 115 -6.00 -8.90 17.03
CA GLY A 115 -6.14 -10.28 16.53
C GLY A 115 -7.46 -10.60 15.82
N LYS A 116 -8.29 -9.60 15.50
CA LYS A 116 -9.59 -9.78 14.85
C LYS A 116 -9.61 -9.11 13.48
N TYR A 117 -10.15 -9.82 12.49
CA TYR A 117 -10.35 -9.29 11.15
C TYR A 117 -11.68 -8.53 11.12
N LEU A 118 -11.59 -7.22 10.94
CA LEU A 118 -12.73 -6.32 10.87
C LEU A 118 -12.85 -5.76 9.46
N VAL A 119 -14.01 -5.91 8.84
CA VAL A 119 -14.35 -5.17 7.62
C VAL A 119 -14.92 -3.83 8.05
N GLN A 120 -14.26 -2.74 7.66
CA GLN A 120 -14.59 -1.36 8.05
C GLN A 120 -14.97 -0.53 6.83
N SER A 121 -15.97 0.34 6.97
CA SER A 121 -16.28 1.39 5.99
C SER A 121 -16.82 2.62 6.70
N ALA A 122 -16.56 3.79 6.13
CA ALA A 122 -17.25 5.02 6.51
C ALA A 122 -18.67 5.10 5.91
N ASP A 123 -18.95 4.29 4.89
CA ASP A 123 -20.23 4.26 4.20
C ASP A 123 -21.02 3.00 4.61
N THR A 124 -22.18 3.22 5.23
CA THR A 124 -23.07 2.13 5.64
C THR A 124 -23.69 1.39 4.46
N GLU A 125 -23.89 2.04 3.32
CA GLU A 125 -24.49 1.41 2.14
C GLU A 125 -23.55 0.36 1.55
N VAL A 126 -22.25 0.63 1.57
CA VAL A 126 -21.22 -0.33 1.14
C VAL A 126 -21.25 -1.57 2.02
N LEU A 127 -21.32 -1.42 3.35
CA LEU A 127 -21.38 -2.58 4.25
C LEU A 127 -22.69 -3.37 4.10
N LYS A 128 -23.83 -2.70 3.89
CA LYS A 128 -25.10 -3.37 3.60
C LYS A 128 -25.02 -4.16 2.29
N THR A 129 -24.42 -3.57 1.25
CA THR A 129 -24.19 -4.22 -0.04
C THR A 129 -23.32 -5.45 0.13
N LEU A 130 -22.21 -5.36 0.87
CA LEU A 130 -21.35 -6.51 1.16
C LEU A 130 -22.08 -7.60 1.97
N LEU A 131 -22.87 -7.23 2.98
CA LEU A 131 -23.63 -8.16 3.82
C LEU A 131 -24.84 -8.78 3.12
N SER A 132 -25.31 -8.21 2.01
CA SER A 132 -26.34 -8.82 1.17
C SER A 132 -25.84 -10.12 0.51
N ASN A 133 -24.52 -10.25 0.32
CA ASN A 133 -23.90 -11.45 -0.23
C ASN A 133 -23.89 -12.58 0.80
N LYS A 134 -24.41 -13.75 0.41
CA LYS A 134 -24.54 -14.93 1.27
C LYS A 134 -23.20 -15.42 1.84
N VAL A 135 -22.12 -15.34 1.05
CA VAL A 135 -20.79 -15.79 1.46
C VAL A 135 -20.23 -14.90 2.57
N ILE A 136 -20.29 -13.58 2.37
CA ILE A 136 -19.79 -12.60 3.34
C ILE A 136 -20.61 -12.67 4.63
N ARG A 137 -21.94 -12.82 4.51
CA ARG A 137 -22.83 -13.01 5.65
C ARG A 137 -22.52 -14.27 6.45
N ALA A 138 -22.21 -15.38 5.78
CA ALA A 138 -21.84 -16.64 6.45
C ALA A 138 -20.47 -16.57 7.13
N ALA A 139 -19.54 -15.78 6.59
CA ALA A 139 -18.20 -15.58 7.16
C ALA A 139 -18.18 -14.64 8.38
N ARG A 140 -19.28 -13.93 8.65
CA ARG A 140 -19.42 -12.96 9.73
C ARG A 140 -19.52 -13.66 11.09
N ILE A 141 -18.74 -13.19 12.05
CA ILE A 141 -18.86 -13.60 13.45
C ILE A 141 -19.92 -12.72 14.12
N VAL A 142 -21.08 -13.30 14.40
CA VAL A 142 -22.13 -12.65 15.20
C VAL A 142 -21.90 -13.00 16.66
N LYS A 143 -21.52 -12.02 17.48
CA LYS A 143 -21.51 -12.19 18.94
C LYS A 143 -22.93 -12.01 19.45
N SER A 144 -23.57 -13.10 19.84
CA SER A 144 -24.76 -13.05 20.68
C SER A 144 -24.34 -12.60 22.09
N ASN A 145 -24.38 -11.30 22.37
CA ASN A 145 -24.40 -10.84 23.76
C ASN A 145 -25.82 -11.09 24.31
N PRO A 146 -26.00 -11.93 25.34
CA PRO A 146 -27.29 -12.06 26.01
C PRO A 146 -27.48 -10.84 26.92
N GLY A 147 -28.04 -9.75 26.39
CA GLY A 147 -28.35 -8.57 27.22
C GLY A 147 -28.60 -7.25 26.48
N ASP A 148 -28.18 -7.10 25.23
CA ASP A 148 -28.52 -5.92 24.44
C ASP A 148 -29.70 -6.23 23.52
N GLY A 149 -30.80 -5.52 23.71
CA GLY A 149 -32.00 -5.62 22.88
C GLY A 149 -31.65 -5.55 21.39
N GLU A 150 -32.41 -6.29 20.58
CA GLU A 150 -32.27 -6.46 19.14
C GLU A 150 -32.03 -5.11 18.44
N LYS A 151 -30.76 -4.77 18.18
CA LYS A 151 -30.41 -3.80 17.16
C LYS A 151 -30.24 -4.58 15.87
N GLU A 152 -31.26 -4.49 15.01
CA GLU A 152 -31.20 -4.97 13.64
C GLU A 152 -29.87 -4.53 12.99
N ASP A 153 -29.23 -5.47 12.30
CA ASP A 153 -27.94 -5.40 11.59
C ASP A 153 -26.63 -5.60 12.36
N GLY A 154 -26.54 -5.45 13.69
CA GLY A 154 -25.35 -5.82 14.48
C GLY A 154 -24.00 -5.21 14.04
N LEU A 155 -24.00 -4.09 13.31
CA LEU A 155 -22.79 -3.34 12.98
C LEU A 155 -22.27 -2.63 14.24
N MET A 156 -20.96 -2.72 14.49
CA MET A 156 -20.31 -1.95 15.54
C MET A 156 -19.90 -0.59 14.99
N SER A 157 -20.37 0.50 15.61
CA SER A 157 -19.90 1.85 15.32
C SER A 157 -18.71 2.19 16.23
N THR A 158 -17.58 2.54 15.65
CA THR A 158 -16.43 3.08 16.38
C THR A 158 -16.17 4.51 15.92
N VAL A 159 -16.05 5.44 16.86
CA VAL A 159 -15.56 6.79 16.57
C VAL A 159 -14.04 6.66 16.43
N ASN A 160 -13.52 6.89 15.23
CA ASN A 160 -12.10 7.10 15.08
C ASN A 160 -11.80 8.48 15.66
N THR A 161 -11.20 8.56 16.84
CA THR A 161 -10.54 9.78 17.27
C THR A 161 -9.33 9.95 16.36
N GLU A 162 -9.49 10.78 15.33
CA GLU A 162 -8.41 11.18 14.42
C GLU A 162 -7.39 12.01 15.21
N GLN A 163 -6.54 11.34 15.99
CA GLN A 163 -5.28 11.95 16.37
C GLN A 163 -4.37 11.84 15.16
N ASP A 164 -4.11 12.98 14.51
CA ASP A 164 -2.97 13.19 13.63
C ASP A 164 -1.68 12.81 14.37
N ALA A 165 -1.39 11.51 14.41
CA ALA A 165 -0.16 11.00 14.95
C ALA A 165 0.93 11.34 13.93
N LYS A 166 1.49 12.54 14.04
CA LYS A 166 2.70 12.98 13.33
C LYS A 166 3.71 11.84 13.35
N PHE A 167 3.92 11.22 12.19
CA PHE A 167 4.87 10.12 12.05
C PHE A 167 6.26 10.73 11.90
N THR A 168 6.94 10.96 13.02
CA THR A 168 8.36 11.32 13.02
C THR A 168 9.19 10.08 12.74
N PHE A 169 9.74 9.98 11.53
CA PHE A 169 10.83 9.05 11.26
C PHE A 169 12.03 9.45 12.13
N ALA A 170 12.79 8.47 12.61
CA ALA A 170 14.01 8.74 13.35
C ALA A 170 15.03 9.42 12.43
N GLY A 171 15.07 10.77 12.44
CA GLY A 171 16.12 11.57 11.82
C GLY A 171 15.76 12.43 10.59
N GLY A 172 14.50 12.81 10.35
CA GLY A 172 14.10 13.66 9.22
C GLY A 172 12.86 14.51 9.48
N GLU A 173 12.75 15.65 8.78
CA GLU A 173 11.66 16.63 8.87
C GLU A 173 10.28 16.03 8.58
N THR A 174 9.23 16.65 9.11
CA THR A 174 7.82 16.24 9.01
C THR A 174 7.44 15.68 7.63
N ALA A 175 7.02 14.41 7.60
CA ALA A 175 6.47 13.77 6.41
C ALA A 175 5.28 14.58 5.87
N VAL A 176 5.44 15.11 4.66
CA VAL A 176 4.41 15.89 3.97
C VAL A 176 3.33 14.92 3.49
N ASN A 177 2.13 14.98 4.08
CA ASN A 177 0.96 14.27 3.58
C ASN A 177 0.59 14.87 2.20
N ASP A 178 0.29 14.04 1.21
CA ASP A 178 -0.08 14.47 -0.15
C ASP A 178 -1.32 15.40 -0.12
N GLN A 179 -2.21 15.29 0.88
CA GLN A 179 -3.28 16.26 1.11
C GLN A 179 -2.75 17.66 1.45
N THR A 180 -1.68 17.76 2.22
CA THR A 180 -1.00 19.04 2.52
C THR A 180 -0.30 19.60 1.29
N THR A 181 0.31 18.73 0.48
CA THR A 181 0.93 19.13 -0.80
C THR A 181 -0.12 19.58 -1.79
N LEU A 182 -1.28 18.91 -1.85
CA LEU A 182 -2.42 19.25 -2.70
C LEU A 182 -3.11 20.53 -2.23
N ASN A 183 -3.28 20.71 -0.91
CA ASN A 183 -3.79 21.95 -0.34
C ASN A 183 -2.79 23.10 -0.54
N ALA A 184 -1.48 22.83 -0.48
CA ALA A 184 -0.44 23.82 -0.78
C ALA A 184 -0.38 24.15 -2.28
N LEU A 185 -0.61 23.16 -3.16
CA LEU A 185 -0.77 23.34 -4.60
C LEU A 185 -2.01 24.15 -4.93
N GLN A 186 -3.12 23.85 -4.26
CA GLN A 186 -4.37 24.59 -4.40
C GLN A 186 -4.16 26.04 -3.95
N LYS A 187 -3.49 26.24 -2.80
CA LYS A 187 -3.16 27.57 -2.28
C LYS A 187 -2.13 28.34 -3.12
N ALA A 188 -1.17 27.68 -3.74
CA ALA A 188 -0.15 28.30 -4.59
C ALA A 188 -0.64 28.58 -6.02
N LEU A 189 -1.78 28.01 -6.41
CA LEU A 189 -2.42 28.23 -7.72
C LEU A 189 -3.59 29.23 -7.64
N ASP A 190 -4.02 29.60 -6.42
CA ASP A 190 -5.10 30.55 -6.16
C ASP A 190 -4.52 31.93 -5.74
N ASP A 191 -3.49 32.41 -6.45
CA ASP A 191 -3.05 33.82 -6.41
C ASP A 191 -4.07 34.65 -7.23
N ASP A 192 -5.19 35.03 -6.60
CA ASP A 192 -6.08 36.19 -6.90
C ASP A 192 -7.55 35.94 -6.50
N ASP A 193 -7.85 35.55 -5.26
CA ASP A 193 -9.13 35.87 -4.62
C ASP A 193 -8.98 35.80 -3.08
N ASP A 194 -8.57 36.94 -2.51
CA ASP A 194 -8.74 37.25 -1.09
C ASP A 194 -10.25 37.43 -0.82
N ASP A 195 -10.95 36.35 -0.46
CA ASP A 195 -12.14 36.38 0.41
C ASP A 195 -12.74 34.95 0.52
N GLU A 196 -12.32 34.17 1.52
CA GLU A 196 -13.14 33.14 2.20
C GLU A 196 -12.35 32.53 3.39
N GLU A 197 -12.06 33.35 4.41
CA GLU A 197 -11.65 32.86 5.74
C GLU A 197 -12.87 32.43 6.57
N GLU A 198 -13.62 31.41 6.15
CA GLU A 198 -14.65 30.82 7.03
C GLU A 198 -15.05 29.38 6.66
N SER A 199 -14.13 28.41 6.78
CA SER A 199 -14.50 26.98 6.82
C SER A 199 -13.46 26.04 7.47
N ARG A 200 -12.55 26.57 8.30
CA ARG A 200 -11.46 25.78 8.95
C ARG A 200 -11.88 24.92 10.16
N GLN A 201 -13.15 24.52 10.36
CA GLN A 201 -13.53 23.88 11.64
C GLN A 201 -14.57 22.75 11.67
N THR A 202 -14.80 21.99 10.57
CA THR A 202 -15.76 20.85 10.61
C THR A 202 -15.42 19.65 9.71
N LEU A 203 -14.23 19.06 9.85
CA LEU A 203 -13.85 17.75 9.27
C LEU A 203 -12.90 17.07 10.28
N ASN A 204 -13.06 15.87 10.85
CA ASN A 204 -13.94 14.73 10.61
C ASN A 204 -14.17 13.94 11.92
N ASP A 205 -15.38 13.98 12.48
CA ASP A 205 -15.90 12.87 13.31
C ASP A 205 -16.63 11.87 12.37
N LYS A 206 -15.91 11.32 11.39
CA LYS A 206 -16.50 10.31 10.49
C LYS A 206 -16.65 9.00 11.26
N LYS A 207 -17.89 8.68 11.65
CA LYS A 207 -18.24 7.39 12.25
C LYS A 207 -17.87 6.27 11.29
N VAL A 208 -17.03 5.34 11.75
CA VAL A 208 -16.66 4.16 10.99
C VAL A 208 -17.48 2.98 11.51
N PHE A 209 -18.10 2.25 10.58
CA PHE A 209 -18.89 1.07 10.88
C PHE A 209 -18.09 -0.18 10.54
N SER A 210 -18.28 -1.25 11.32
CA SER A 210 -17.53 -2.48 11.12
C SER A 210 -18.27 -3.76 11.51
N PHE A 211 -17.86 -4.88 10.90
CA PHE A 211 -18.25 -6.23 11.32
C PHE A 211 -17.04 -7.17 11.33
N GLU A 212 -17.08 -8.17 12.21
CA GLU A 212 -16.00 -9.15 12.40
C GLU A 212 -16.16 -10.34 11.44
N VAL A 213 -15.05 -10.81 10.87
CA VAL A 213 -14.98 -11.93 9.93
C VAL A 213 -14.07 -13.02 10.48
N ALA A 214 -14.45 -14.29 10.29
CA ALA A 214 -13.62 -15.43 10.66
C ALA A 214 -12.31 -15.47 9.85
N GLY A 215 -11.17 -15.64 10.52
CA GLY A 215 -9.83 -15.62 9.89
C GLY A 215 -9.67 -16.61 8.73
N GLU A 216 -10.26 -17.80 8.84
CA GLU A 216 -10.22 -18.84 7.79
C GLU A 216 -10.98 -18.44 6.52
N GLN A 217 -11.98 -17.56 6.63
CA GLN A 217 -12.83 -17.13 5.52
C GLN A 217 -12.35 -15.81 4.89
N VAL A 218 -11.33 -15.16 5.46
CA VAL A 218 -10.82 -13.86 4.98
C VAL A 218 -10.44 -13.89 3.51
N GLU A 219 -9.76 -14.94 3.05
CA GLU A 219 -9.37 -15.05 1.63
C GLU A 219 -10.59 -15.16 0.72
N HIS A 220 -11.61 -15.92 1.15
CA HIS A 220 -12.83 -16.08 0.37
C HIS A 220 -13.64 -14.78 0.32
N VAL A 221 -13.76 -14.07 1.45
CA VAL A 221 -14.38 -12.75 1.52
C VAL A 221 -13.67 -11.76 0.62
N LYS A 222 -12.34 -11.69 0.64
CA LYS A 222 -11.57 -10.80 -0.27
C LYS A 222 -11.89 -11.05 -1.75
N ARG A 223 -11.97 -12.32 -2.14
CA ARG A 223 -12.27 -12.73 -3.52
C ARG A 223 -13.67 -12.29 -3.94
N VAL A 224 -14.68 -12.57 -3.10
CA VAL A 224 -16.06 -12.17 -3.36
C VAL A 224 -16.22 -10.65 -3.39
N CYS A 225 -15.54 -9.94 -2.50
CA CYS A 225 -15.53 -8.47 -2.49
C CYS A 225 -15.02 -7.88 -3.82
N ILE A 226 -14.05 -8.51 -4.48
CA ILE A 226 -13.59 -8.10 -5.81
C ILE A 226 -14.62 -8.40 -6.89
N GLU A 227 -15.27 -9.56 -6.83
CA GLU A 227 -16.35 -9.92 -7.76
C GLU A 227 -17.54 -8.96 -7.65
N LEU A 228 -17.75 -8.36 -6.48
CA LEU A 228 -18.73 -7.31 -6.20
C LEU A 228 -18.24 -5.90 -6.53
N ASP A 229 -17.02 -5.76 -7.08
CA ASP A 229 -16.35 -4.48 -7.36
C ASP A 229 -16.00 -3.62 -6.11
N TYR A 230 -16.00 -4.20 -4.91
CA TYR A 230 -15.64 -3.54 -3.65
C TYR A 230 -14.40 -4.18 -2.99
N PRO A 231 -13.19 -4.09 -3.59
CA PRO A 231 -12.01 -4.70 -3.01
C PRO A 231 -11.66 -4.12 -1.65
N LEU A 232 -11.22 -5.02 -0.76
CA LEU A 232 -10.86 -4.69 0.61
C LEU A 232 -9.40 -4.26 0.70
N MET A 233 -9.18 -3.06 1.20
CA MET A 233 -7.84 -2.55 1.50
C MET A 233 -7.30 -3.15 2.80
N GLU A 234 -6.13 -3.79 2.75
CA GLU A 234 -5.52 -4.42 3.91
C GLU A 234 -4.75 -3.39 4.75
N GLU A 235 -5.22 -3.16 5.99
CA GLU A 235 -4.54 -2.36 6.99
C GLU A 235 -4.23 -3.19 8.24
N TYR A 236 -3.05 -2.97 8.80
CA TYR A 236 -2.58 -3.61 10.02
C TYR A 236 -2.36 -2.57 11.12
N ASP A 237 -3.13 -2.67 12.21
CA ASP A 237 -2.95 -1.87 13.42
C ASP A 237 -1.87 -2.51 14.31
N PHE A 238 -0.61 -2.33 13.89
CA PHE A 238 0.54 -2.91 14.58
C PHE A 238 0.80 -2.33 15.98
N ARG A 239 0.32 -1.12 16.26
CA ARG A 239 0.49 -0.44 17.56
C ARG A 239 -0.40 -1.06 18.63
N ASN A 240 -1.65 -1.39 18.27
CA ASN A 240 -2.61 -2.00 19.20
C ASN A 240 -2.64 -3.53 19.10
N ASP A 241 -1.72 -4.14 18.36
CA ASP A 241 -1.57 -5.59 18.31
C ASP A 241 -0.86 -6.11 19.56
N SER A 242 -1.64 -6.72 20.44
CA SER A 242 -1.18 -7.41 21.64
C SER A 242 -0.96 -8.92 21.44
N VAL A 243 -1.34 -9.48 20.29
CA VAL A 243 -1.21 -10.91 19.99
C VAL A 243 0.24 -11.22 19.62
N ASN A 244 0.80 -10.46 18.67
CA ASN A 244 2.19 -10.62 18.29
C ASN A 244 3.12 -9.90 19.29
N LYS A 245 4.05 -10.65 19.86
CA LYS A 245 5.10 -10.09 20.72
C LYS A 245 5.94 -9.10 19.92
N SER A 246 6.14 -7.92 20.50
CA SER A 246 7.01 -6.91 19.89
C SER A 246 8.45 -7.42 19.87
N VAL A 247 9.12 -7.15 18.75
CA VAL A 247 10.54 -7.46 18.55
C VAL A 247 11.33 -6.23 18.92
N ASP A 248 12.30 -6.38 19.81
CA ASP A 248 13.24 -5.32 20.16
C ASP A 248 14.19 -5.08 18.97
N MET A 249 13.89 -4.03 18.21
CA MET A 249 14.64 -3.66 17.01
C MET A 249 14.38 -2.19 16.69
N ASP A 250 15.47 -1.44 16.63
CA ASP A 250 15.46 -0.01 16.31
C ASP A 250 16.41 0.30 15.17
N LEU A 251 16.14 1.39 14.48
CA LEU A 251 17.04 1.91 13.46
C LEU A 251 18.24 2.58 14.14
N LYS A 252 19.45 2.24 13.72
CA LYS A 252 20.67 2.85 14.25
C LYS A 252 20.78 4.31 13.79
N PRO A 253 21.38 5.21 14.59
CA PRO A 253 21.54 6.62 14.21
C PRO A 253 22.35 6.87 12.92
N ILE A 254 23.20 5.91 12.52
CA ILE A 254 23.97 5.99 11.27
C ILE A 254 23.08 5.84 10.01
N ALA A 255 21.89 5.27 10.17
CA ALA A 255 20.95 5.02 9.09
C ALA A 255 20.20 6.30 8.71
N LYS A 256 20.83 7.16 7.91
CA LYS A 256 20.16 8.33 7.34
C LYS A 256 19.28 7.92 6.16
N ILE A 257 17.97 8.12 6.31
CA ILE A 257 16.98 7.83 5.28
C ILE A 257 17.00 8.98 4.25
N ARG A 258 16.94 8.63 2.96
CA ARG A 258 16.89 9.62 1.88
C ARG A 258 15.46 10.13 1.67
N PRO A 259 15.24 11.36 1.16
CA PRO A 259 13.90 11.95 1.03
C PRO A 259 12.88 11.08 0.28
N TYR A 260 13.29 10.41 -0.80
CA TYR A 260 12.39 9.53 -1.55
C TYR A 260 12.03 8.25 -0.79
N GLN A 261 12.92 7.74 0.08
CA GLN A 261 12.63 6.59 0.94
C GLN A 261 11.63 6.98 2.02
N GLU A 262 11.80 8.15 2.62
CA GLU A 262 10.85 8.72 3.58
C GLU A 262 9.47 8.91 2.95
N LYS A 263 9.40 9.53 1.76
CA LYS A 263 8.15 9.64 0.99
C LYS A 263 7.51 8.28 0.73
N SER A 264 8.30 7.26 0.39
CA SER A 264 7.80 5.90 0.17
C SER A 264 7.22 5.26 1.44
N LEU A 265 7.86 5.46 2.59
CA LEU A 265 7.43 4.89 3.86
C LEU A 265 6.23 5.65 4.44
N ALA A 266 6.16 6.97 4.24
CA ALA A 266 5.01 7.79 4.58
C ALA A 266 3.74 7.34 3.83
N LYS A 267 3.86 6.80 2.60
CA LYS A 267 2.72 6.21 1.88
C LYS A 267 2.31 4.84 2.42
N MET A 268 3.26 4.09 2.99
CA MET A 268 2.99 2.80 3.63
C MET A 268 2.35 2.96 5.02
N PHE A 269 2.79 3.95 5.79
CA PHE A 269 2.33 4.22 7.15
C PHE A 269 1.40 5.43 7.18
N GLY A 270 0.12 5.20 7.48
CA GLY A 270 -0.87 6.27 7.59
C GLY A 270 -1.80 6.04 8.77
N ASN A 271 -2.15 7.11 9.49
CA ASN A 271 -3.10 7.09 10.62
C ASN A 271 -2.77 6.00 11.68
N GLY A 272 -1.49 5.78 11.95
CA GLY A 272 -1.01 4.79 12.93
C GLY A 272 -1.12 3.32 12.48
N ARG A 273 -1.51 3.05 11.24
CA ARG A 273 -1.63 1.71 10.65
C ARG A 273 -0.62 1.51 9.52
N ALA A 274 -0.26 0.26 9.27
CA ALA A 274 0.56 -0.14 8.13
C ALA A 274 -0.34 -0.66 7.00
N ARG A 275 -0.08 -0.22 5.76
CA ARG A 275 -0.76 -0.70 4.55
C ARG A 275 0.11 -1.72 3.83
N SER A 276 -0.53 -2.75 3.29
CA SER A 276 0.16 -3.68 2.38
C SER A 276 0.26 -3.09 0.98
N GLY A 277 1.37 -3.33 0.29
CA GLY A 277 1.57 -2.82 -1.07
C GLY A 277 2.99 -2.97 -1.59
N VAL A 278 3.24 -2.38 -2.76
CA VAL A 278 4.51 -2.49 -3.48
C VAL A 278 5.20 -1.14 -3.59
N ILE A 279 6.49 -1.09 -3.25
CA ILE A 279 7.37 0.06 -3.40
C ILE A 279 8.41 -0.26 -4.49
N VAL A 280 8.50 0.62 -5.47
CA VAL A 280 9.40 0.50 -6.62
C VAL A 280 10.56 1.48 -6.46
N LEU A 281 11.77 0.93 -6.32
CA LEU A 281 13.00 1.70 -6.15
C LEU A 281 14.09 1.13 -7.06
N PRO A 282 14.78 1.96 -7.86
CA PRO A 282 15.80 1.47 -8.77
C PRO A 282 16.96 0.80 -8.02
N CYS A 283 17.76 0.02 -8.76
CA CYS A 283 18.93 -0.64 -8.19
C CYS A 283 19.87 0.39 -7.54
N GLY A 284 20.37 0.09 -6.34
CA GLY A 284 21.23 1.02 -5.59
C GLY A 284 20.50 2.15 -4.85
N ALA A 285 19.18 2.32 -5.02
CA ALA A 285 18.40 3.33 -4.29
C ALA A 285 18.14 2.99 -2.82
N GLY A 286 18.63 1.84 -2.32
CA GLY A 286 18.48 1.43 -0.92
C GLY A 286 17.16 0.72 -0.61
N LYS A 287 16.74 -0.22 -1.47
CA LYS A 287 15.61 -1.14 -1.24
C LYS A 287 15.69 -1.80 0.14
N SER A 288 16.85 -2.37 0.48
CA SER A 288 17.06 -3.05 1.75
C SER A 288 16.92 -2.12 2.95
N LEU A 289 17.46 -0.89 2.88
CA LEU A 289 17.30 0.10 3.95
C LEU A 289 15.83 0.47 4.16
N THR A 290 15.07 0.62 3.09
CA THR A 290 13.62 0.91 3.15
C THR A 290 12.87 -0.23 3.85
N GLY A 291 13.16 -1.49 3.49
CA GLY A 291 12.57 -2.67 4.14
C GLY A 291 12.96 -2.82 5.61
N VAL A 292 14.25 -2.59 5.96
CA VAL A 292 14.71 -2.61 7.35
C VAL A 292 14.03 -1.50 8.15
N THR A 293 13.89 -0.30 7.59
CA THR A 293 13.19 0.81 8.24
C THR A 293 11.72 0.46 8.49
N ALA A 294 11.02 -0.13 7.51
CA ALA A 294 9.64 -0.59 7.70
C ALA A 294 9.53 -1.63 8.83
N ALA A 295 10.48 -2.58 8.91
CA ALA A 295 10.52 -3.57 9.97
C ALA A 295 10.79 -2.96 11.35
N CYS A 296 11.72 -2.01 11.46
CA CYS A 296 12.02 -1.26 12.69
C CYS A 296 10.85 -0.37 13.12
N THR A 297 10.04 0.12 12.19
CA THR A 297 8.83 0.88 12.50
C THR A 297 7.71 0.00 13.03
N ILE A 298 7.49 -1.17 12.40
CA ILE A 298 6.42 -2.10 12.81
C ILE A 298 6.78 -2.81 14.13
N ARG A 299 8.05 -3.15 14.36
CA ARG A 299 8.55 -3.84 15.57
C ARG A 299 7.80 -5.15 15.89
N LYS A 300 7.43 -5.91 14.87
CA LYS A 300 6.76 -7.23 15.00
C LYS A 300 7.56 -8.29 14.25
N PRO A 301 7.27 -9.60 14.46
CA PRO A 301 7.96 -10.67 13.75
C PRO A 301 7.95 -10.41 12.23
N THR A 302 9.14 -10.41 11.63
CA THR A 302 9.34 -10.05 10.22
C THR A 302 9.94 -11.20 9.45
N LEU A 303 9.29 -11.60 8.35
CA LEU A 303 9.77 -12.61 7.43
C LEU A 303 10.21 -11.96 6.12
N CYS A 304 11.48 -12.12 5.76
CA CYS A 304 12.03 -11.61 4.50
C CYS A 304 12.22 -12.75 3.51
N LEU A 305 11.59 -12.62 2.33
CA LEU A 305 11.62 -13.59 1.24
C LEU A 305 12.50 -13.08 0.11
N CYS A 306 13.52 -13.87 -0.21
CA CYS A 306 14.54 -13.58 -1.20
C CYS A 306 14.51 -14.57 -2.37
N THR A 307 15.06 -14.19 -3.51
CA THR A 307 15.19 -15.07 -4.69
C THR A 307 16.31 -16.10 -4.53
N SER A 308 17.43 -15.71 -3.90
CA SER A 308 18.65 -16.53 -3.79
C SER A 308 19.21 -16.57 -2.37
N SER A 309 20.08 -17.55 -2.09
CA SER A 309 20.82 -17.64 -0.82
C SER A 309 21.80 -16.50 -0.61
N VAL A 310 22.32 -15.91 -1.70
CA VAL A 310 23.19 -14.72 -1.64
C VAL A 310 22.39 -13.52 -1.15
N SER A 311 21.19 -13.31 -1.69
CA SER A 311 20.27 -12.26 -1.25
C SER A 311 19.89 -12.43 0.22
N VAL A 312 19.70 -13.67 0.70
CA VAL A 312 19.45 -13.94 2.12
C VAL A 312 20.58 -13.39 2.99
N GLU A 313 21.84 -13.65 2.63
CA GLU A 313 22.98 -13.19 3.43
C GLU A 313 23.17 -11.66 3.33
N GLN A 314 22.88 -11.07 2.17
CA GLN A 314 22.84 -9.62 2.01
C GLN A 314 21.80 -8.98 2.92
N TRP A 315 20.58 -9.48 2.95
CA TRP A 315 19.53 -8.98 3.84
C TRP A 315 19.90 -9.11 5.30
N ARG A 316 20.48 -10.25 5.72
CA ARG A 316 20.99 -10.42 7.10
C ARG A 316 22.04 -9.38 7.47
N TYR A 317 22.97 -9.11 6.55
CA TYR A 317 23.96 -8.06 6.74
C TYR A 317 23.31 -6.68 6.85
N GLN A 318 22.34 -6.34 5.99
CA GLN A 318 21.64 -5.06 6.00
C GLN A 318 20.83 -4.85 7.29
N PHE A 319 20.14 -5.88 7.79
CA PHE A 319 19.49 -5.83 9.10
C PHE A 319 20.52 -5.55 10.21
N SER A 320 21.64 -6.27 10.24
CA SER A 320 22.67 -6.05 11.25
C SER A 320 23.37 -4.68 11.14
N LEU A 321 23.50 -4.14 9.93
CA LEU A 321 24.17 -2.87 9.66
C LEU A 321 23.30 -1.69 10.10
N TRP A 322 22.02 -1.69 9.70
CA TRP A 322 21.13 -0.54 9.87
C TRP A 322 20.24 -0.62 11.11
N SER A 323 19.98 -1.81 11.65
CA SER A 323 19.20 -1.97 12.88
C SER A 323 20.07 -2.34 14.07
N THR A 324 19.53 -2.22 15.29
CA THR A 324 20.16 -2.63 16.54
C THR A 324 20.22 -4.15 16.71
N LYS A 325 19.52 -4.94 15.87
CA LYS A 325 19.54 -6.40 15.92
C LYS A 325 20.91 -6.98 15.56
N PRO A 326 21.53 -7.83 16.41
CA PRO A 326 22.74 -8.55 16.06
C PRO A 326 22.53 -9.54 14.92
N ARG A 327 23.57 -9.77 14.09
CA ARG A 327 23.51 -10.70 12.95
C ARG A 327 23.15 -12.14 13.34
N ASP A 328 23.60 -12.59 14.51
CA ASP A 328 23.36 -13.95 15.02
C ASP A 328 21.91 -14.17 15.46
N GLU A 329 21.21 -13.08 15.75
CA GLU A 329 19.79 -13.09 16.08
C GLU A 329 18.92 -13.03 14.82
N VAL A 330 19.43 -12.50 13.71
CA VAL A 330 18.72 -12.55 12.43
C VAL A 330 18.76 -13.96 11.86
N GLY A 331 17.61 -14.63 11.91
CA GLY A 331 17.42 -16.00 11.46
C GLY A 331 17.69 -16.18 9.96
N ARG A 332 18.28 -17.33 9.63
CA ARG A 332 18.60 -17.75 8.27
C ARG A 332 17.92 -19.09 7.99
N PHE A 333 17.18 -19.17 6.90
CA PHE A 333 16.65 -20.44 6.41
C PHE A 333 16.82 -20.56 4.90
N ALA A 334 17.95 -21.14 4.48
CA ALA A 334 18.29 -21.36 3.08
C ALA A 334 18.96 -22.73 2.89
N ALA A 335 18.95 -23.24 1.66
CA ALA A 335 19.61 -24.50 1.32
C ALA A 335 21.12 -24.45 1.67
N GLY A 336 21.62 -25.44 2.42
CA GLY A 336 23.02 -25.52 2.85
C GLY A 336 23.41 -24.60 4.02
N GLY A 337 22.46 -24.03 4.76
CA GLY A 337 22.74 -23.16 5.91
C GLY A 337 22.82 -23.83 7.27
N GLU A 338 23.56 -23.20 8.20
CA GLU A 338 23.63 -23.60 9.60
C GLU A 338 22.25 -23.59 10.27
N LYS A 339 21.99 -24.66 11.02
CA LYS A 339 20.73 -24.92 11.72
C LYS A 339 20.88 -24.46 13.17
N GLY A 340 20.96 -23.14 13.36
CA GLY A 340 21.15 -22.53 14.68
C GLY A 340 19.91 -22.59 15.58
N LYS A 341 20.10 -22.50 16.91
CA LYS A 341 19.02 -22.54 17.92
C LYS A 341 18.14 -21.27 17.97
N ASN A 342 18.55 -20.15 17.37
CA ASN A 342 17.91 -18.83 17.51
C ASN A 342 17.24 -18.29 16.23
N ILE A 343 16.75 -19.17 15.35
CA ILE A 343 16.22 -18.79 14.01
C ILE A 343 14.99 -17.87 14.07
N PHE A 344 14.26 -17.83 15.19
CA PHE A 344 13.02 -17.05 15.33
C PHE A 344 13.11 -15.96 16.40
N SER A 345 14.26 -15.26 16.52
CA SER A 345 14.40 -14.17 17.49
C SER A 345 13.73 -12.85 17.07
N GLY A 346 12.82 -12.90 16.10
CA GLY A 346 12.02 -11.77 15.60
C GLY A 346 12.12 -11.60 14.09
N VAL A 347 13.32 -11.68 13.50
CA VAL A 347 13.52 -11.54 12.05
C VAL A 347 14.03 -12.84 11.46
N LEU A 348 13.37 -13.33 10.40
CA LEU A 348 13.77 -14.51 9.64
C LEU A 348 13.93 -14.16 8.17
N VAL A 349 15.06 -14.55 7.57
CA VAL A 349 15.33 -14.37 6.14
C VAL A 349 15.42 -15.75 5.47
N THR A 350 14.63 -15.95 4.41
CA THR A 350 14.53 -17.21 3.68
C THR A 350 14.31 -16.98 2.18
N THR A 351 14.31 -18.05 1.38
CA THR A 351 14.06 -17.96 -0.06
C THR A 351 12.64 -18.41 -0.43
N TYR A 352 12.10 -17.87 -1.53
CA TYR A 352 10.79 -18.29 -2.05
C TYR A 352 10.71 -19.80 -2.32
N SER A 353 11.78 -20.36 -2.90
CA SER A 353 11.90 -21.79 -3.19
C SER A 353 11.82 -22.66 -1.93
N MET A 354 12.39 -22.19 -0.82
CA MET A 354 12.35 -22.92 0.45
C MET A 354 10.95 -22.99 1.04
N ILE A 355 10.05 -22.05 0.75
CA ILE A 355 8.65 -22.13 1.23
C ILE A 355 7.78 -22.89 0.22
N ALA A 356 7.93 -22.62 -1.07
CA ALA A 356 7.06 -23.16 -2.11
C ALA A 356 7.26 -24.65 -2.43
N HIS A 357 8.41 -25.24 -2.06
CA HIS A 357 8.75 -26.61 -2.46
C HIS A 357 7.95 -27.69 -1.70
N SER A 358 7.13 -28.47 -2.39
CA SER A 358 6.28 -29.50 -1.76
C SER A 358 6.89 -30.92 -1.72
N GLY A 359 8.17 -31.09 -2.10
CA GLY A 359 8.84 -32.39 -2.15
C GLY A 359 9.27 -32.94 -0.78
N LYS A 360 9.81 -34.18 -0.76
CA LYS A 360 10.38 -34.81 0.44
C LYS A 360 11.56 -33.99 0.97
N ARG A 361 11.49 -33.58 2.23
CA ARG A 361 12.51 -32.78 2.91
C ARG A 361 13.07 -33.54 4.12
N ALA A 362 14.27 -33.17 4.54
CA ALA A 362 14.78 -33.62 5.84
C ALA A 362 13.82 -33.21 6.96
N VAL A 363 13.65 -34.08 7.95
CA VAL A 363 12.67 -33.93 9.05
C VAL A 363 12.80 -32.56 9.75
N GLU A 364 14.02 -32.09 9.94
CA GLU A 364 14.32 -30.80 10.57
C GLU A 364 13.87 -29.60 9.74
N THR A 365 14.04 -29.66 8.41
CA THR A 365 13.56 -28.64 7.47
C THR A 365 12.04 -28.58 7.50
N GLN A 366 11.37 -29.73 7.62
CA GLN A 366 9.91 -29.78 7.72
C GLN A 366 9.42 -29.13 9.03
N LYS A 367 10.03 -29.47 10.17
CA LYS A 367 9.72 -28.84 11.47
C LYS A 367 9.87 -27.32 11.44
N MET A 368 10.90 -26.81 10.77
CA MET A 368 11.07 -25.37 10.59
C MET A 368 9.96 -24.74 9.75
N LEU A 369 9.57 -25.36 8.64
CA LEU A 369 8.46 -24.86 7.82
C LEU A 369 7.15 -24.84 8.57
N ASP A 370 6.85 -25.90 9.31
CA ASP A 370 5.62 -25.99 10.09
C ASP A 370 5.61 -24.86 11.12
N ARG A 371 6.76 -24.58 11.77
CA ARG A 371 6.91 -23.41 12.64
C ARG A 371 6.74 -22.06 11.93
N ILE A 372 7.23 -21.90 10.69
CA ILE A 372 7.01 -20.67 9.89
C ILE A 372 5.52 -20.47 9.59
N LYS A 373 4.80 -21.56 9.28
CA LYS A 373 3.36 -21.55 8.96
C LYS A 373 2.48 -21.27 10.19
N ASP A 374 2.89 -21.78 11.34
CA ASP A 374 2.18 -21.60 12.60
C ASP A 374 2.45 -20.23 13.23
N THR A 375 3.53 -19.56 12.83
CA THR A 375 3.86 -18.21 13.29
C THR A 375 3.05 -17.16 12.53
N GLU A 376 2.40 -16.26 13.27
CA GLU A 376 1.81 -15.04 12.70
C GLU A 376 2.88 -13.97 12.52
N TRP A 377 3.05 -13.50 11.29
CA TRP A 377 4.05 -12.50 10.95
C TRP A 377 3.42 -11.12 10.89
N GLY A 378 3.98 -10.17 11.63
CA GLY A 378 3.53 -8.78 11.55
C GLY A 378 3.88 -8.14 10.20
N LEU A 379 5.03 -8.52 9.62
CA LEU A 379 5.49 -8.03 8.32
C LEU A 379 6.09 -9.16 7.48
N ILE A 380 5.70 -9.24 6.21
CA ILE A 380 6.46 -9.95 5.18
C ILE A 380 7.12 -8.93 4.26
N LEU A 381 8.44 -9.04 4.09
CA LEU A 381 9.21 -8.34 3.07
C LEU A 381 9.41 -9.28 1.87
N LEU A 382 8.97 -8.86 0.70
CA LEU A 382 9.08 -9.60 -0.55
C LEU A 382 10.11 -8.89 -1.44
N ASP A 383 11.29 -9.49 -1.59
CA ASP A 383 12.35 -8.92 -2.44
C ASP A 383 12.22 -9.39 -3.89
N GLU A 384 12.62 -8.51 -4.82
CA GLU A 384 12.53 -8.64 -6.27
C GLU A 384 11.23 -9.26 -6.78
N VAL A 385 10.11 -8.62 -6.43
CA VAL A 385 8.75 -9.12 -6.71
C VAL A 385 8.51 -9.42 -8.20
N HIS A 386 9.17 -8.70 -9.11
CA HIS A 386 9.03 -8.91 -10.54
C HIS A 386 9.57 -10.26 -11.04
N VAL A 387 10.58 -10.84 -10.35
CA VAL A 387 11.24 -12.08 -10.80
C VAL A 387 10.41 -13.32 -10.49
N VAL A 388 9.56 -13.25 -9.47
CA VAL A 388 8.89 -14.45 -8.93
C VAL A 388 7.59 -14.75 -9.68
N PRO A 389 7.40 -15.99 -10.18
CA PRO A 389 6.18 -16.39 -10.88
C PRO A 389 4.92 -16.25 -10.01
N ALA A 390 3.80 -15.81 -10.58
CA ALA A 390 2.53 -15.62 -9.86
C ALA A 390 2.07 -16.87 -9.09
N ASN A 391 2.27 -18.08 -9.67
CA ASN A 391 1.93 -19.35 -9.01
C ASN A 391 2.75 -19.60 -7.74
N MET A 392 4.02 -19.17 -7.72
CA MET A 392 4.87 -19.31 -6.55
C MET A 392 4.44 -18.34 -5.46
N PHE A 393 4.11 -17.08 -5.81
CA PHE A 393 3.55 -16.12 -4.87
C PHE A 393 2.26 -16.62 -4.21
N ARG A 394 1.31 -17.12 -5.01
CA ARG A 394 0.04 -17.63 -4.48
C ARG A 394 0.26 -18.78 -3.49
N LYS A 395 1.19 -19.69 -3.79
CA LYS A 395 1.56 -20.78 -2.86
C LYS A 395 2.19 -20.28 -1.57
N VAL A 396 3.10 -19.31 -1.66
CA VAL A 396 3.81 -18.76 -0.50
C VAL A 396 2.86 -17.95 0.39
N LEU A 397 2.11 -17.02 -0.21
CA LEU A 397 1.19 -16.13 0.51
C LEU A 397 -0.07 -16.84 1.02
N GLY A 398 -0.50 -17.94 0.38
CA GLY A 398 -1.60 -18.76 0.89
C GLY A 398 -1.20 -19.65 2.07
N VAL A 399 0.09 -19.85 2.30
CA VAL A 399 0.62 -20.74 3.35
C VAL A 399 1.10 -19.96 4.58
N ILE A 400 1.54 -18.72 4.41
CA ILE A 400 2.07 -17.89 5.50
C ILE A 400 0.99 -16.93 6.00
N LYS A 401 0.76 -16.94 7.31
CA LYS A 401 -0.11 -15.98 7.98
C LYS A 401 0.66 -14.68 8.21
N ALA A 402 0.29 -13.62 7.51
CA ALA A 402 0.89 -12.31 7.69
C ALA A 402 -0.12 -11.17 7.67
N HIS A 403 0.20 -10.12 8.41
CA HIS A 403 -0.69 -8.98 8.62
C HIS A 403 -0.38 -7.82 7.67
N CYS A 404 0.90 -7.54 7.44
CA CYS A 404 1.35 -6.56 6.46
C CYS A 404 2.28 -7.20 5.44
N LYS A 405 2.06 -6.93 4.15
CA LYS A 405 2.87 -7.43 3.04
C LYS A 405 3.50 -6.25 2.31
N LEU A 406 4.84 -6.19 2.28
CA LEU A 406 5.58 -5.15 1.56
C LEU A 406 6.40 -5.78 0.43
N GLY A 407 6.06 -5.41 -0.81
CA GLY A 407 6.83 -5.75 -1.99
C GLY A 407 7.90 -4.70 -2.30
N LEU A 408 9.13 -5.14 -2.52
CA LEU A 408 10.24 -4.30 -2.97
C LEU A 408 10.71 -4.78 -4.34
N THR A 409 10.78 -3.87 -5.30
CA THR A 409 11.18 -4.21 -6.67
C THR A 409 11.88 -3.03 -7.35
N ALA A 410 12.76 -3.31 -8.32
CA ALA A 410 13.31 -2.26 -9.20
C ALA A 410 12.37 -1.91 -10.36
N THR A 411 11.62 -2.89 -10.85
CA THR A 411 10.74 -2.75 -12.00
C THR A 411 9.37 -3.35 -11.69
N LEU A 412 8.31 -2.76 -12.25
CA LEU A 412 6.97 -3.35 -12.24
C LEU A 412 6.64 -4.13 -13.50
N LEU A 413 7.46 -3.99 -14.55
CA LEU A 413 7.30 -4.72 -15.80
C LEU A 413 7.66 -6.19 -15.60
N ARG A 414 6.68 -7.08 -15.86
CA ARG A 414 6.87 -8.53 -15.91
C ARG A 414 6.74 -9.03 -17.34
N GLU A 415 7.56 -10.00 -17.68
CA GLU A 415 7.52 -10.68 -18.98
C GLU A 415 6.21 -11.46 -19.22
N ASP A 416 5.54 -11.90 -18.16
CA ASP A 416 4.31 -12.69 -18.24
C ASP A 416 3.01 -11.85 -18.26
N GLN A 417 3.11 -10.52 -18.30
CA GLN A 417 1.98 -9.56 -18.29
C GLN A 417 0.97 -9.72 -17.14
N LYS A 418 1.26 -10.51 -16.10
CA LYS A 418 0.36 -10.77 -14.97
C LYS A 418 0.64 -9.84 -13.78
N ILE A 419 0.90 -8.57 -14.05
CA ILE A 419 1.20 -7.57 -13.00
C ILE A 419 -0.04 -7.34 -12.12
N GLY A 420 -1.26 -7.41 -12.69
CA GLY A 420 -2.51 -7.31 -11.94
C GLY A 420 -2.63 -8.33 -10.82
N ASP A 421 -2.08 -9.53 -11.00
CA ASP A 421 -2.07 -10.56 -9.95
C ASP A 421 -1.22 -10.16 -8.74
N ILE A 422 -0.14 -9.39 -8.93
CA ILE A 422 0.69 -8.89 -7.82
C ILE A 422 -0.09 -7.88 -6.98
N ASN A 423 -0.76 -6.93 -7.65
CA ASN A 423 -1.55 -5.92 -6.96
C ASN A 423 -2.65 -6.57 -6.11
N PHE A 424 -3.22 -7.68 -6.59
CA PHE A 424 -4.18 -8.48 -5.85
C PHE A 424 -3.55 -9.25 -4.67
N LEU A 425 -2.36 -9.83 -4.84
CA LEU A 425 -1.75 -10.70 -3.83
C LEU A 425 -1.08 -9.91 -2.69
N ILE A 426 -0.39 -8.81 -3.02
CA ILE A 426 0.36 -8.00 -2.07
C ILE A 426 -0.45 -6.77 -1.65
N GLY A 427 -0.97 -6.02 -2.61
CA GLY A 427 -1.61 -4.72 -2.42
C GLY A 427 -1.21 -3.74 -3.54
N PRO A 428 -1.77 -2.51 -3.54
CA PRO A 428 -1.50 -1.54 -4.59
C PRO A 428 -0.04 -1.09 -4.63
N LYS A 429 0.33 -0.43 -5.74
CA LYS A 429 1.57 0.35 -5.83
C LYS A 429 1.49 1.54 -4.87
N LEU A 430 2.37 1.59 -3.88
CA LEU A 430 2.44 2.66 -2.89
C LEU A 430 3.33 3.81 -3.38
N TYR A 431 4.47 3.47 -4.00
CA TYR A 431 5.45 4.47 -4.43
C TYR A 431 6.30 3.95 -5.59
N GLU A 432 6.70 4.86 -6.47
CA GLU A 432 7.65 4.60 -7.53
C GLU A 432 8.63 5.77 -7.63
N ALA A 433 9.92 5.48 -7.44
CA ALA A 433 10.96 6.49 -7.57
C ALA A 433 11.19 6.87 -9.04
N ASN A 434 11.65 8.10 -9.26
CA ASN A 434 12.24 8.46 -10.54
C ASN A 434 13.60 7.78 -10.73
N TRP A 435 13.92 7.49 -11.99
CA TRP A 435 15.21 6.91 -12.37
C TRP A 435 16.31 7.97 -12.33
#